data_AF-A0A7Z7G4V0-F1
#
_entry.id   AF-A0A7Z7G4V0-F1
#
_cell.length_a   1.000
_cell.length_b   1.000
_cell.length_c   1.000
_cell.angle_alpha   90.00
_cell.angle_beta   90.00
_cell.angle_gamma   90.00
#
_symmetry.space_group_name_H-M   'P 1'
#
loop_
_entity.id
_entity.type
_entity.pdbx_description
1 polymer ?
#
loop_
_entity_poly.entity_id
_entity_poly.type
_entity_poly.pdbx_seq_one_letter_code
_entity_poly.pdbx_strand_id
1 'polypeptide(L)'
;MFDNMASYSLLAIAGLITACLFIFGIVCLIAFFISIYRLIKGKVNKKLERCQSCGSTISTTAILCPICGQHYGRTNGVFSSIFGTFIGAIICIGGGFIALAEFVKMISK
;
A
#
# COMPACT_ATOMS: atom_id res chain seq x y z
N MET A 1 -32.74 30.50 2.05
CA MET A 1 -33.05 29.07 2.35
C MET A 1 -32.24 28.13 1.45
N PHE A 2 -32.08 28.44 0.16
CA PHE A 2 -31.15 27.74 -0.74
C PHE A 2 -29.67 27.79 -0.31
N ASP A 3 -29.21 28.92 0.24
CA ASP A 3 -27.81 29.08 0.70
C ASP A 3 -27.46 28.16 1.87
N ASN A 4 -28.43 27.89 2.76
CA ASN A 4 -28.25 26.98 3.88
C ASN A 4 -28.18 25.52 3.39
N MET A 5 -28.99 25.12 2.41
CA MET A 5 -28.91 23.74 1.89
C MET A 5 -27.61 23.49 1.09
N ALA A 6 -27.10 24.51 0.38
CA ALA A 6 -25.82 24.44 -0.32
C ALA A 6 -24.63 24.33 0.65
N SER A 7 -24.67 25.04 1.79
CA SER A 7 -23.60 24.96 2.80
C SER A 7 -23.57 23.62 3.52
N TYR A 8 -24.71 23.03 3.89
CA TYR A 8 -24.76 21.70 4.52
C TYR A 8 -24.30 20.58 3.59
N SER A 9 -24.65 20.66 2.30
CA SER A 9 -24.22 19.68 1.29
C SER A 9 -22.71 19.73 1.03
N LEU A 10 -22.12 20.92 0.95
CA LEU A 10 -20.66 21.08 0.87
C LEU A 10 -19.93 20.52 2.10
N LEU A 11 -20.47 20.77 3.30
CA LEU A 11 -19.92 20.22 4.54
C LEU A 11 -19.96 18.68 4.55
N ALA A 12 -21.08 18.09 4.10
CA ALA A 12 -21.23 16.64 4.02
C ALA A 12 -20.23 16.01 3.03
N ILE A 13 -20.03 16.63 1.87
CA ILE A 13 -19.07 16.17 0.86
C ILE A 13 -17.63 16.27 1.40
N ALA A 14 -17.26 17.39 2.02
CA ALA A 14 -15.93 17.57 2.60
C ALA A 14 -15.64 16.57 3.73
N GLY A 15 -16.64 16.30 4.57
CA GLY A 15 -16.56 15.28 5.61
C GLY A 15 -16.36 13.87 5.02
N LEU A 16 -17.10 13.53 3.97
CA LEU A 16 -17.00 12.23 3.30
C LEU A 16 -15.64 12.03 2.63
N ILE A 17 -15.11 13.05 1.93
CA ILE A 17 -13.78 13.00 1.32
C ILE A 17 -12.70 12.81 2.40
N THR A 18 -12.80 13.54 3.51
CA THR A 18 -11.86 13.42 4.64
C THR A 18 -11.90 12.01 5.22
N ALA A 19 -13.09 11.44 5.44
CA ALA A 19 -13.25 10.07 5.92
C ALA A 19 -12.64 9.04 4.95
N CYS A 20 -12.88 9.17 3.64
CA CYS A 20 -12.28 8.29 2.63
C CYS A 20 -10.75 8.34 2.62
N LEU A 21 -10.15 9.53 2.77
CA LEU A 21 -8.69 9.67 2.84
C LEU A 21 -8.10 8.95 4.06
N PHE A 22 -8.75 9.04 5.21
CA PHE A 22 -8.32 8.33 6.42
C PHE A 22 -8.46 6.81 6.28
N ILE A 23 -9.58 6.32 5.76
CA ILE A 23 -9.80 4.88 5.53
C ILE A 23 -8.73 4.34 4.58
N PHE A 24 -8.49 5.03 3.46
CA PHE A 24 -7.47 4.63 2.50
C PHE A 24 -6.06 4.67 3.11
N GLY A 25 -5.75 5.69 3.91
CA GLY A 25 -4.49 5.80 4.65
C GLY A 25 -4.28 4.63 5.62
N ILE A 26 -5.31 4.21 6.35
CA ILE A 26 -5.26 3.05 7.26
C ILE A 26 -5.02 1.76 6.45
N VAL A 27 -5.71 1.56 5.32
CA VAL A 27 -5.51 0.40 4.45
C VAL A 27 -4.07 0.36 3.92
N CYS A 28 -3.52 1.50 3.50
CA CYS A 28 -2.12 1.60 3.08
C CYS A 28 -1.13 1.26 4.20
N LEU A 29 -1.38 1.73 5.43
CA LEU A 29 -0.55 1.37 6.60
C LEU A 29 -0.60 -0.14 6.87
N ILE A 30 -1.79 -0.74 6.89
CA ILE A 30 -1.95 -2.18 7.11
C ILE A 30 -1.21 -2.95 6.01
N ALA A 31 -1.36 -2.57 4.75
CA ALA A 31 -0.66 -3.17 3.62
C ALA A 31 0.87 -3.04 3.74
N PHE A 32 1.37 -1.91 4.23
CA PHE A 32 2.79 -1.68 4.50
C PHE A 32 3.32 -2.63 5.59
N PHE A 33 2.63 -2.75 6.72
CA PHE A 33 3.00 -3.69 7.79
C PHE A 33 2.98 -5.14 7.32
N ILE A 34 1.96 -5.55 6.54
CA ILE A 34 1.90 -6.89 5.94
C ILE A 34 3.09 -7.11 4.99
N SER A 35 3.45 -6.10 4.19
CA SER A 35 4.58 -6.18 3.27
C SER A 35 5.92 -6.35 3.99
N ILE A 36 6.13 -5.60 5.09
CA ILE A 36 7.29 -5.78 5.96
C ILE A 36 7.29 -7.17 6.60
N TYR A 37 6.15 -7.62 7.12
CA TYR A 37 6.04 -8.92 7.77
C TYR A 37 6.33 -10.07 6.80
N ARG A 38 5.86 -9.98 5.56
CA ARG A 38 6.20 -10.92 4.49
C ARG A 38 7.68 -10.89 4.14
N LEU A 39 8.32 -9.71 4.14
CA LEU A 39 9.75 -9.60 3.86
C LEU A 39 10.61 -10.22 4.97
N ILE A 40 10.25 -9.99 6.24
CA ILE A 40 10.93 -10.58 7.40
C ILE A 40 10.75 -12.11 7.38
N LYS A 41 9.51 -12.60 7.22
CA LYS A 41 9.23 -14.05 7.18
C LYS A 41 9.81 -14.74 5.94
N GLY A 42 9.87 -14.03 4.81
CA GLY A 42 10.49 -14.49 3.57
C GLY A 42 12.01 -14.58 3.67
N LYS A 43 12.67 -13.66 4.37
CA LYS A 43 14.11 -13.76 4.66
C LYS A 43 14.47 -14.94 5.58
N VAL A 44 13.57 -15.31 6.49
CA VAL A 44 13.75 -16.46 7.40
C VAL A 44 13.58 -17.80 6.66
N ASN A 45 12.82 -17.84 5.57
CA ASN A 45 12.68 -19.01 4.70
C ASN A 45 13.51 -18.86 3.42
N LYS A 46 14.85 -18.89 3.53
CA LYS A 46 15.68 -19.29 2.39
C LYS A 46 15.51 -20.79 2.14
N LYS A 47 14.30 -21.22 1.81
CA LYS A 47 14.09 -22.56 1.27
C LYS A 47 14.71 -22.55 -0.11
N LEU A 48 15.78 -23.33 -0.25
CA LEU A 48 16.33 -23.70 -1.54
C LEU A 48 15.33 -24.66 -2.17
N GLU A 49 14.81 -24.33 -3.34
CA GLU A 49 13.95 -25.24 -4.10
C GLU A 49 14.77 -25.90 -5.21
N ARG A 50 14.34 -27.09 -5.65
CA ARG A 50 14.99 -27.73 -6.80
C ARG A 50 14.40 -27.18 -8.08
N CYS A 51 15.26 -26.79 -9.00
CA CYS A 51 14.90 -26.44 -10.36
C CYS A 51 14.15 -27.62 -11.01
N GLN A 52 12.93 -27.39 -11.48
CA GLN A 52 12.11 -28.42 -12.13
C GLN A 52 12.72 -28.97 -13.43
N SER A 53 13.59 -28.21 -14.11
CA SER A 53 14.19 -28.65 -15.37
C SER A 53 15.50 -29.43 -15.19
N CYS A 54 16.37 -29.03 -14.26
CA CYS A 54 17.69 -29.65 -14.09
C CYS A 54 17.96 -30.25 -12.71
N GLY A 55 17.02 -30.14 -11.77
CA GLY A 55 17.15 -30.66 -10.41
C GLY A 55 18.12 -29.90 -9.50
N SER A 56 18.84 -28.89 -10.03
CA SER A 56 19.78 -28.08 -9.25
C SER A 56 19.07 -27.25 -8.18
N THR A 57 19.71 -27.07 -7.03
CA THR A 57 19.17 -26.25 -5.93
C THR A 57 19.30 -24.77 -6.27
N ILE A 58 18.16 -24.11 -6.42
CA ILE A 58 18.05 -22.67 -6.68
C ILE A 58 17.34 -21.98 -5.52
N SER A 59 17.55 -20.67 -5.40
CA SER A 59 16.77 -19.88 -4.45
C SER A 59 15.33 -19.77 -4.95
N THR A 60 14.35 -19.84 -4.04
CA THR A 60 12.92 -19.62 -4.35
C THR A 60 12.59 -18.23 -4.89
N THR A 61 13.54 -17.30 -4.83
CA THR A 61 13.44 -15.97 -5.43
C THR A 61 14.25 -15.83 -6.72
N ALA A 62 14.90 -16.90 -7.19
CA ALA A 62 15.68 -16.87 -8.41
C ALA A 62 14.76 -16.77 -9.62
N ILE A 63 14.85 -15.64 -10.34
CA ILE A 63 14.09 -15.40 -11.58
C ILE A 63 14.56 -16.35 -12.69
N LEU A 64 15.84 -16.75 -12.64
CA LEU A 64 16.49 -17.63 -13.61
C LEU A 64 17.31 -18.70 -12.88
N CYS A 65 17.26 -19.95 -13.37
CA CYS A 65 18.21 -20.96 -12.95
C CYS A 65 19.59 -20.69 -13.59
N PRO A 66 20.68 -20.61 -12.80
CA PRO A 66 22.01 -20.30 -13.32
C PRO A 66 22.64 -21.47 -14.10
N ILE A 67 22.13 -22.70 -13.94
CA ILE A 67 22.68 -23.89 -14.59
C ILE A 67 21.99 -24.18 -15.91
N CYS A 68 20.66 -24.22 -15.95
CA CYS A 68 19.92 -24.58 -17.16
C CYS A 68 19.22 -23.42 -17.86
N GLY A 69 19.25 -22.21 -17.29
CA GLY A 69 18.60 -21.04 -17.88
C GLY A 69 17.06 -21.05 -17.79
N GLN A 70 16.45 -21.98 -17.06
CA GLN A 70 14.99 -22.02 -16.88
C GLN A 70 14.50 -20.73 -16.19
N HIS A 71 13.50 -20.09 -16.78
CA HIS A 71 12.94 -18.83 -16.29
C HIS A 71 11.69 -19.09 -15.42
N TYR A 72 11.69 -18.62 -14.17
CA TYR A 72 10.62 -18.85 -13.19
C TYR A 72 9.62 -17.68 -13.10
N GLY A 73 9.83 -16.64 -13.90
CA GLY A 73 8.93 -15.49 -13.99
C GLY A 73 9.10 -14.52 -12.83
N ARG A 74 8.80 -13.25 -13.09
CA ARG A 74 8.85 -12.18 -12.10
C ARG A 74 7.45 -12.06 -11.50
N THR A 75 7.26 -12.38 -10.22
CA THR A 75 6.00 -12.06 -9.54
C THR A 75 5.85 -10.54 -9.56
N ASN A 76 4.70 -10.05 -10.03
CA ASN A 76 4.45 -8.62 -10.28
C ASN A 76 4.69 -7.77 -9.02
N GLY A 77 5.86 -7.13 -8.94
CA GLY A 77 6.36 -6.41 -7.77
C GLY A 77 5.79 -5.00 -7.55
N VAL A 78 4.84 -4.57 -8.38
CA VAL A 78 4.27 -3.21 -8.31
C VAL A 78 3.46 -3.02 -7.01
N PHE A 79 2.73 -4.05 -6.57
CA PHE A 79 2.04 -4.07 -5.26
C PHE A 79 2.91 -4.61 -4.09
N SER A 80 4.13 -5.08 -4.38
CA SER A 80 5.06 -5.61 -3.36
C SER A 80 6.16 -4.61 -3.00
N SER A 81 6.14 -3.42 -3.60
CA SER A 81 7.14 -2.39 -3.30
C SER A 81 6.78 -1.71 -1.98
N ILE A 82 7.41 -2.18 -0.90
CA ILE A 82 7.37 -1.61 0.47
C ILE A 82 7.53 -0.07 0.45
N PHE A 83 8.35 0.43 -0.47
CA PHE A 83 8.59 1.86 -0.65
C PHE A 83 7.36 2.62 -1.19
N GLY A 84 6.62 2.01 -2.12
CA GLY A 84 5.41 2.62 -2.71
C GLY A 84 4.25 2.68 -1.71
N THR A 85 4.05 1.61 -0.93
CA THR A 85 3.03 1.59 0.13
C THR A 85 3.36 2.54 1.28
N PHE A 86 4.65 2.72 1.60
CA PHE A 86 5.11 3.70 2.60
C PHE A 86 4.83 5.15 2.19
N ILE A 87 5.26 5.54 0.99
CA ILE A 87 5.05 6.91 0.48
C ILE A 87 3.55 7.19 0.33
N GLY A 88 2.79 6.21 -0.19
CA GLY A 88 1.33 6.32 -0.29
C GLY A 88 0.66 6.54 1.06
N ALA A 89 1.10 5.82 2.11
CA ALA A 89 0.59 6.01 3.46
C ALA A 89 0.91 7.41 4.02
N ILE A 90 2.14 7.91 3.85
CA ILE A 90 2.53 9.26 4.29
C ILE A 90 1.68 10.33 3.60
N ILE A 91 1.50 10.24 2.28
CA ILE A 91 0.72 11.21 1.50
C ILE A 91 -0.75 11.17 1.92
N CYS A 92 -1.34 9.98 2.08
CA CYS A 92 -2.75 9.86 2.46
C CYS A 92 -3.01 10.35 3.90
N ILE A 93 -2.13 10.02 4.84
CA ILE A 93 -2.28 10.45 6.24
C ILE A 93 -2.01 11.95 6.36
N GLY A 94 -0.93 12.45 5.76
CA GLY A 94 -0.61 13.88 5.75
C GLY A 94 -1.70 14.72 5.09
N GLY A 95 -2.19 14.28 3.92
CA GLY A 95 -3.33 14.88 3.24
C GLY A 95 -4.62 14.84 4.06
N GLY A 96 -4.87 13.73 4.77
CA GLY A 96 -5.99 13.59 5.69
C GLY A 96 -5.96 14.62 6.83
N PHE A 97 -4.80 14.83 7.46
CA PHE A 97 -4.64 15.86 8.51
C PHE A 97 -4.83 17.29 7.98
N ILE A 98 -4.35 17.59 6.77
CA ILE A 98 -4.56 18.90 6.14
C ILE A 98 -6.05 19.12 5.84
N ALA A 99 -6.73 18.12 5.26
CA ALA A 99 -8.16 18.18 5.00
C ALA A 99 -8.98 18.35 6.29
N LEU A 100 -8.59 17.64 7.35
CA LEU A 100 -9.20 17.77 8.67
C LEU A 100 -9.02 19.19 9.26
N ALA A 101 -7.83 19.79 9.12
CA ALA A 101 -7.57 21.15 9.60
C ALA A 101 -8.45 22.19 8.88
N GLU A 102 -8.62 22.06 7.57
CA GLU A 102 -9.53 22.92 6.80
C GLU A 102 -11.00 22.67 7.17
N PHE A 103 -11.38 21.42 7.43
CA PHE A 103 -12.73 21.08 7.88
C PHE A 103 -13.07 21.69 9.25
N VAL A 104 -12.14 21.64 10.21
CA VAL A 104 -12.30 22.28 11.53
C VAL A 104 -12.39 23.80 11.40
N LYS A 105 -11.61 24.43 10.51
CA LYS A 105 -11.73 25.86 10.23
C LYS A 105 -13.11 26.23 9.68
N MET A 106 -13.69 25.41 8.80
CA MET A 106 -15.03 25.63 8.27
C MET A 106 -16.14 25.46 9.31
N ILE A 107 -15.96 24.57 10.29
CA ILE A 107 -16.93 24.39 11.40
C ILE A 107 -16.81 25.51 12.44
N SER A 108 -15.60 26.00 12.69
CA SER A 108 -15.32 27.02 13.70
C SER A 108 -15.67 28.45 13.26
N LYS A 109 -16.11 28.63 12.01
CA LYS A 109 -16.47 29.93 11.43
C LYS A 109 -17.97 30.05 11.27
#